data_AF-A0AAD6JLM4-F1
#
_entry.id   AF-A0AAD6JLM4-F1
#
_cell.length_a   1.000
_cell.length_b   1.000
_cell.length_c   1.000
_cell.angle_alpha   90.00
_cell.angle_beta   90.00
_cell.angle_gamma   90.00
#
_symmetry.space_group_name_H-M   'P 1'
#
loop_
_entity.id
_entity.type
_entity.pdbx_description
1 polymer ?
#
loop_
_entity_poly.entity_id
_entity_poly.type
_entity_poly.pdbx_seq_one_letter_code
_entity_poly.pdbx_strand_id
1 'polypeptide(L)'
;MKGFLSLDCGGAVNFTDDLGLSWTSDFNFSYGAVASISVANETRKQYTTVRHFPADSRKYCYRLDVTSRTRYLLRATFLYGNFDSNNVYPKFDISVGPTHWSTIVISDANTIESTELIFLASSSSMSVCLSNATTGQPFISTLELRQFNGSVYYTEFENQFYLSMSARINFGADSEAPIRYPDDPYDRIWESDSVKKANYLVDVAAGTKKVSTDMPIDVNNDERPPERVMQTAVVGTNGSLTYRLNLDGFPGFGWAVTYFAEIEDLDP
;
A
#
# COMPACT_ATOMS: atom_id res chain seq x y z
N MET A 1 17.24 -6.89 -6.18
CA MET A 1 17.36 -6.20 -4.88
C MET A 1 17.18 -7.22 -3.76
N LYS A 2 18.05 -7.23 -2.75
CA LYS A 2 17.98 -8.24 -1.69
C LYS A 2 16.85 -7.88 -0.71
N GLY A 3 15.80 -8.70 -0.65
CA GLY A 3 14.71 -8.57 0.34
C GLY A 3 13.37 -8.04 -0.17
N PHE A 4 13.24 -7.70 -1.45
CA PHE A 4 11.93 -7.40 -2.07
C PHE A 4 11.35 -8.65 -2.73
N LEU A 5 10.04 -8.83 -2.58
CA LEU A 5 9.25 -9.81 -3.32
C LEU A 5 8.01 -9.10 -3.87
N SER A 6 7.78 -9.21 -5.17
CA SER A 6 6.56 -8.72 -5.81
C SER A 6 5.95 -9.86 -6.60
N LEU A 7 4.73 -10.25 -6.25
CA LEU A 7 3.96 -11.29 -6.93
C LEU A 7 2.92 -10.66 -7.84
N ASP A 8 2.95 -11.06 -9.11
CA ASP A 8 1.92 -10.78 -10.12
C ASP A 8 0.91 -11.94 -10.11
N CYS A 9 -0.24 -11.71 -9.49
CA CYS A 9 -1.24 -12.75 -9.25
C CYS A 9 -2.08 -13.01 -10.51
N GLY A 10 -2.02 -14.22 -11.03
CA GLY A 10 -2.59 -14.59 -12.32
C GLY A 10 -1.66 -14.30 -13.51
N GLY A 11 -0.51 -13.66 -13.28
CA GLY A 11 0.51 -13.47 -14.30
C GLY A 11 1.07 -14.81 -14.78
N ALA A 12 1.43 -14.90 -16.06
CA ALA A 12 1.98 -16.13 -16.66
C ALA A 12 3.52 -16.18 -16.65
N VAL A 13 4.18 -15.03 -16.59
CA VAL A 13 5.63 -14.91 -16.74
C VAL A 13 6.19 -13.83 -15.82
N ASN A 14 7.42 -14.01 -15.38
CA ASN A 14 8.16 -12.99 -14.64
C ASN A 14 8.50 -11.81 -15.56
N PHE A 15 8.60 -10.61 -14.98
CA PHE A 15 9.03 -9.41 -15.71
C PHE A 15 9.65 -8.38 -14.77
N THR A 16 10.22 -7.33 -15.34
CA THR A 16 10.66 -6.14 -14.61
C THR A 16 9.81 -4.97 -15.09
N ASP A 17 9.25 -4.20 -14.16
CA ASP A 17 8.46 -3.02 -14.50
C ASP A 17 9.33 -1.80 -14.80
N ASP A 18 8.69 -0.69 -15.19
CA ASP A 18 9.36 0.56 -15.53
C ASP A 18 10.04 1.22 -14.31
N LEU A 19 9.68 0.81 -13.08
CA LEU A 19 10.34 1.24 -11.85
C LEU A 19 11.60 0.41 -11.56
N GLY A 20 11.87 -0.67 -12.30
CA GLY A 20 12.97 -1.58 -12.07
C GLY A 20 12.68 -2.67 -11.03
N LEU A 21 11.42 -2.83 -10.60
CA LEU A 21 11.01 -3.89 -9.68
C LEU A 21 10.79 -5.19 -10.43
N SER A 22 11.32 -6.28 -9.88
CA SER A 22 11.13 -7.63 -10.43
C SER A 22 9.83 -8.24 -9.92
N TRP A 23 8.94 -8.56 -10.85
CA TRP A 23 7.66 -9.23 -10.60
C TRP A 23 7.77 -10.72 -10.92
N THR A 24 7.37 -11.53 -9.95
CA THR A 24 7.33 -13.00 -10.07
C THR A 24 5.89 -13.43 -10.28
N SER A 25 5.68 -14.25 -11.30
CA SER A 25 4.37 -14.84 -11.59
C SER A 25 4.00 -15.87 -10.53
N ASP A 26 2.73 -15.91 -10.15
CA ASP A 26 2.17 -16.95 -9.29
C ASP A 26 1.69 -18.19 -10.05
N PHE A 27 2.11 -18.40 -11.30
CA PHE A 27 1.61 -19.47 -12.19
C PHE A 27 1.62 -20.87 -11.56
N ASN A 28 2.63 -21.17 -10.73
CA ASN A 28 2.76 -22.45 -10.03
C ASN A 28 1.86 -22.58 -8.78
N PHE A 29 1.07 -21.55 -8.46
CA PHE A 29 0.15 -21.58 -7.33
C PHE A 29 -1.03 -22.52 -7.63
N SER A 30 -1.21 -23.53 -6.79
CA SER A 30 -2.05 -24.70 -7.07
C SER A 30 -3.56 -24.45 -6.98
N TYR A 31 -3.99 -23.32 -6.43
CA TYR A 31 -5.40 -23.03 -6.16
C TYR A 31 -5.85 -21.74 -6.83
N GLY A 32 -7.17 -21.59 -6.99
CA GLY A 32 -7.76 -20.44 -7.67
C GLY A 32 -7.65 -20.52 -9.19
N ALA A 33 -8.42 -19.66 -9.85
CA ALA A 33 -8.42 -19.51 -11.29
C ALA A 33 -7.90 -18.12 -11.67
N VAL A 34 -7.43 -17.99 -12.91
CA VAL A 34 -6.87 -16.77 -13.44
C VAL A 34 -7.91 -16.11 -14.34
N ALA A 35 -8.01 -14.78 -14.26
CA ALA A 35 -8.79 -14.01 -15.21
C ALA A 35 -7.98 -12.79 -15.68
N SER A 36 -8.20 -12.40 -16.93
CA SER A 36 -7.67 -11.15 -17.47
C SER A 36 -8.62 -10.01 -17.19
N ILE A 37 -8.05 -8.84 -16.92
CA ILE A 37 -8.79 -7.59 -16.72
C ILE A 37 -8.28 -6.54 -17.68
N SER A 38 -9.18 -5.63 -18.06
CA SER A 38 -8.88 -4.51 -18.95
C SER A 38 -9.57 -3.27 -18.40
N VAL A 39 -8.79 -2.43 -17.72
CA VAL A 39 -9.26 -1.16 -17.15
C VAL A 39 -8.70 0.00 -17.98
N ALA A 40 -9.53 0.99 -18.28
CA ALA A 40 -9.10 2.15 -19.07
C ALA A 40 -7.97 2.91 -18.36
N ASN A 41 -6.96 3.34 -19.12
CA ASN A 41 -5.77 4.07 -18.64
C ASN A 41 -4.86 3.29 -17.67
N GLU A 42 -5.15 2.02 -17.36
CA GLU A 42 -4.21 1.16 -16.66
C GLU A 42 -3.26 0.49 -17.67
N THR A 43 -1.97 0.70 -17.49
CA THR A 43 -0.92 0.21 -18.39
C THR A 43 0.06 -0.74 -17.71
N ARG A 44 0.02 -0.80 -16.37
CA ARG A 44 0.92 -1.62 -15.57
C ARG A 44 0.54 -3.08 -15.69
N LYS A 45 1.52 -3.90 -16.05
CA LYS A 45 1.32 -5.33 -16.38
C LYS A 45 0.75 -6.15 -15.21
N GLN A 46 1.16 -5.87 -13.97
CA GLN A 46 0.67 -6.54 -12.76
C GLN A 46 -0.82 -6.27 -12.45
N TYR A 47 -1.46 -5.38 -13.20
CA TYR A 47 -2.88 -5.05 -13.10
C TYR A 47 -3.65 -5.47 -14.36
N THR A 48 -3.10 -6.40 -15.17
CA THR A 48 -3.78 -6.97 -16.35
C THR A 48 -4.39 -8.35 -16.09
N THR A 49 -4.05 -8.95 -14.95
CA THR A 49 -4.56 -10.25 -14.52
C THR A 49 -4.88 -10.24 -13.03
N VAL A 50 -5.75 -11.16 -12.64
CA VAL A 50 -6.02 -11.46 -11.23
C VAL A 50 -6.07 -12.96 -11.03
N ARG A 51 -5.76 -13.39 -9.80
CA ARG A 51 -6.14 -14.71 -9.32
C ARG A 51 -7.35 -14.61 -8.42
N HIS A 52 -8.40 -15.36 -8.73
CA HIS A 52 -9.65 -15.39 -7.98
C HIS A 52 -9.94 -16.79 -7.42
N PHE A 53 -10.76 -16.84 -6.39
CA PHE A 53 -11.05 -18.03 -5.62
C PHE A 53 -12.57 -18.25 -5.49
N PRO A 54 -13.03 -19.51 -5.36
CA PRO A 54 -14.42 -19.79 -5.05
C PRO A 54 -14.88 -19.08 -3.77
N ALA A 55 -16.10 -18.53 -3.82
CA ALA A 55 -16.79 -17.99 -2.64
C ALA A 55 -17.35 -19.14 -1.77
N ASP A 56 -16.45 -19.86 -1.10
CA ASP A 56 -16.77 -20.95 -0.19
C ASP A 56 -16.19 -20.72 1.22
N SER A 57 -16.33 -21.71 2.10
CA SER A 57 -15.84 -21.61 3.50
C SER A 57 -14.33 -21.85 3.65
N ARG A 58 -13.60 -22.10 2.56
CA ARG A 58 -12.16 -22.37 2.62
C ARG A 58 -11.36 -21.07 2.70
N LYS A 59 -10.14 -21.20 3.21
CA LYS A 59 -9.12 -20.14 3.17
C LYS A 59 -8.12 -20.45 2.07
N TYR A 60 -7.81 -19.47 1.23
CA TYR A 60 -6.83 -19.60 0.16
C TYR A 60 -5.60 -18.77 0.51
N CYS A 61 -4.46 -19.43 0.73
CA CYS A 61 -3.30 -18.83 1.37
C CYS A 61 -2.06 -18.84 0.47
N TYR A 62 -1.46 -17.68 0.27
CA TYR A 62 -0.09 -17.55 -0.23
C TYR A 62 0.87 -17.77 0.92
N ARG A 63 1.89 -18.60 0.71
CA ARG A 63 3.01 -18.77 1.64
C ARG A 63 4.19 -17.96 1.11
N LEU A 64 4.69 -17.04 1.93
CA LEU A 64 5.84 -16.21 1.60
C LEU A 64 7.01 -16.56 2.51
N ASP A 65 8.22 -16.61 1.95
CA ASP A 65 9.44 -16.76 2.73
C ASP A 65 9.85 -15.42 3.33
N VAL A 66 10.15 -15.42 4.62
CA VAL A 66 10.57 -14.23 5.38
C VAL A 66 11.75 -14.59 6.26
N THR A 67 12.53 -13.60 6.68
CA THR A 67 13.59 -13.80 7.67
C THR A 67 13.03 -13.53 9.06
N SER A 68 13.17 -14.49 9.98
CA SER A 68 12.75 -14.29 11.37
C SER A 68 13.46 -13.07 11.99
N ARG A 69 12.78 -12.36 12.89
CA ARG A 69 13.22 -11.11 13.54
C ARG A 69 13.51 -9.97 12.57
N THR A 70 12.88 -9.97 11.40
CA THR A 70 13.01 -8.92 10.40
C THR A 70 11.65 -8.25 10.16
N ARG A 71 11.65 -6.93 10.03
CA ARG A 71 10.44 -6.15 9.75
C ARG A 71 10.14 -6.12 8.27
N TYR A 72 8.86 -6.22 7.95
CA TYR A 72 8.39 -6.15 6.58
C TYR A 72 7.17 -5.26 6.48
N LEU A 73 7.11 -4.45 5.42
CA LEU A 73 5.85 -3.96 4.88
C LEU A 73 5.28 -5.03 3.96
N LEU A 74 4.03 -5.40 4.20
CA LEU A 74 3.23 -6.27 3.35
C LEU A 74 2.12 -5.43 2.71
N ARG A 75 1.99 -5.50 1.39
CA ARG A 75 0.95 -4.80 0.63
C ARG A 75 0.21 -5.80 -0.25
N ALA A 76 -1.11 -5.78 -0.19
CA ALA A 76 -1.97 -6.51 -1.11
C ALA A 76 -2.84 -5.52 -1.89
N THR A 77 -3.01 -5.74 -3.18
CA THR A 77 -3.83 -4.89 -4.04
C THR A 77 -4.91 -5.68 -4.79
N PHE A 78 -5.99 -4.99 -5.11
CA PHE A 78 -7.21 -5.54 -5.67
C PHE A 78 -7.75 -4.58 -6.73
N LEU A 79 -7.52 -4.90 -8.00
CA LEU A 79 -8.19 -4.27 -9.13
C LEU A 79 -9.21 -5.26 -9.70
N TYR A 80 -10.49 -4.97 -9.53
CA TYR A 80 -11.56 -5.92 -9.87
C TYR A 80 -11.73 -6.06 -11.39
N GLY A 81 -11.79 -4.96 -12.13
CA GLY A 81 -11.93 -4.98 -13.60
C GLY A 81 -13.14 -5.76 -14.13
N ASN A 82 -14.13 -6.07 -13.28
CA ASN A 82 -15.29 -6.91 -13.59
C ASN A 82 -14.91 -8.24 -14.28
N PHE A 83 -13.85 -8.90 -13.81
CA PHE A 83 -13.27 -10.08 -14.47
C PHE A 83 -14.24 -11.26 -14.66
N ASP A 84 -15.30 -11.33 -13.86
CA ASP A 84 -16.34 -12.36 -13.89
C ASP A 84 -17.62 -11.91 -14.63
N SER A 85 -17.63 -10.68 -15.15
CA SER A 85 -18.72 -10.10 -15.97
C SER A 85 -20.11 -10.14 -15.30
N ASN A 86 -20.17 -10.17 -13.97
CA ASN A 86 -21.43 -10.26 -13.23
C ASN A 86 -21.86 -8.93 -12.59
N ASN A 87 -20.98 -7.92 -12.57
CA ASN A 87 -21.21 -6.61 -11.93
C ASN A 87 -21.57 -6.70 -10.43
N VAL A 88 -21.11 -7.75 -9.74
CA VAL A 88 -21.30 -7.94 -8.31
C VAL A 88 -20.01 -7.60 -7.60
N TYR A 89 -19.97 -6.46 -6.91
CA TYR A 89 -18.76 -6.03 -6.24
C TYR A 89 -18.36 -6.98 -5.10
N PRO A 90 -17.12 -7.51 -5.13
CA PRO A 90 -16.67 -8.44 -4.11
C PRO A 90 -16.46 -7.80 -2.73
N LYS A 91 -16.78 -8.57 -1.69
CA LYS A 91 -16.45 -8.28 -0.29
C LYS A 91 -15.98 -9.54 0.41
N PHE A 92 -14.78 -9.53 0.96
CA PHE A 92 -14.14 -10.69 1.59
C PHE A 92 -13.06 -10.25 2.58
N ASP A 93 -12.60 -11.17 3.43
CA ASP A 93 -11.55 -10.90 4.41
C ASP A 93 -10.18 -11.34 3.90
N ILE A 94 -9.16 -10.57 4.28
CA ILE A 94 -7.76 -10.95 4.20
C ILE A 94 -7.17 -11.10 5.61
N SER A 95 -6.26 -12.05 5.77
CA SER A 95 -5.61 -12.37 7.05
C SER A 95 -4.13 -12.67 6.88
N VAL A 96 -3.35 -12.37 7.91
CA VAL A 96 -1.94 -12.73 8.04
C VAL A 96 -1.81 -13.82 9.11
N GLY A 97 -1.44 -15.03 8.66
CA GLY A 97 -1.50 -16.22 9.49
C GLY A 97 -2.92 -16.44 10.03
N PRO A 98 -3.09 -16.64 11.35
CA PRO A 98 -4.41 -16.76 11.97
C PRO A 98 -5.09 -15.41 12.23
N THR A 99 -4.40 -14.29 12.04
CA THR A 99 -4.86 -12.96 12.47
C THR A 99 -5.58 -12.26 11.32
N HIS A 100 -6.80 -11.79 11.58
CA HIS A 100 -7.52 -10.94 10.63
C HIS A 100 -6.71 -9.68 10.34
N TRP A 101 -6.55 -9.31 9.06
CA TRP A 101 -5.85 -8.11 8.64
C TRP A 101 -6.84 -7.03 8.25
N SER A 102 -7.72 -7.30 7.29
CA SER A 102 -8.72 -6.34 6.84
C SER A 102 -9.89 -7.02 6.13
N THR A 103 -11.01 -6.31 5.99
CA THR A 103 -12.09 -6.67 5.07
C THR A 103 -11.95 -5.84 3.81
N ILE A 104 -11.73 -6.51 2.68
CA ILE A 104 -11.66 -5.90 1.36
C ILE A 104 -13.08 -5.63 0.88
N VAL A 105 -13.33 -4.38 0.50
CA VAL A 105 -14.62 -3.93 -0.04
C VAL A 105 -14.34 -3.26 -1.38
N ILE A 106 -14.80 -3.88 -2.46
CA ILE A 106 -14.77 -3.25 -3.78
C ILE A 106 -16.04 -2.42 -3.94
N SER A 107 -15.90 -1.18 -4.41
CA SER A 107 -17.04 -0.30 -4.73
C SER A 107 -17.01 0.25 -6.16
N ASP A 108 -15.88 0.11 -6.84
CA ASP A 108 -15.68 0.50 -8.23
C ASP A 108 -14.78 -0.54 -8.91
N ALA A 109 -15.15 -0.97 -10.12
CA ALA A 109 -14.38 -1.95 -10.89
C ALA A 109 -13.04 -1.40 -11.38
N ASN A 110 -12.90 -0.08 -11.52
CA ASN A 110 -11.72 0.55 -12.13
C ASN A 110 -10.75 1.12 -11.10
N THR A 111 -11.10 1.11 -9.82
CA THR A 111 -10.26 1.64 -8.74
C THR A 111 -9.44 0.51 -8.13
N ILE A 112 -8.14 0.78 -7.91
CA ILE A 112 -7.26 -0.14 -7.18
C ILE A 112 -7.49 0.06 -5.69
N GLU A 113 -8.00 -0.97 -5.04
CA GLU A 113 -8.02 -1.05 -3.58
C GLU A 113 -6.71 -1.65 -3.07
N SER A 114 -6.17 -1.10 -1.99
CA SER A 114 -4.93 -1.58 -1.41
C SER A 114 -4.98 -1.57 0.11
N THR A 115 -4.30 -2.53 0.72
CA THR A 115 -4.09 -2.55 2.16
C THR A 115 -2.62 -2.83 2.45
N GLU A 116 -2.08 -2.12 3.44
CA GLU A 116 -0.72 -2.33 3.92
C GLU A 116 -0.72 -2.64 5.40
N LEU A 117 0.21 -3.50 5.82
CA LEU A 117 0.61 -3.60 7.21
C LEU A 117 2.13 -3.68 7.34
N ILE A 118 2.61 -3.38 8.53
CA ILE A 118 4.00 -3.57 8.92
C ILE A 118 4.02 -4.55 10.08
N PHE A 119 4.82 -5.61 9.97
CA PHE A 119 4.93 -6.63 11.00
C PHE A 119 6.38 -7.07 11.19
N LEU A 120 6.67 -7.57 12.40
CA LEU A 120 7.90 -8.30 12.68
C LEU A 120 7.68 -9.79 12.40
N ALA A 121 8.47 -10.36 11.50
CA ALA A 121 8.40 -11.79 11.20
C ALA A 121 8.88 -12.62 12.40
N SER A 122 8.01 -13.48 12.93
CA SER A 122 8.36 -14.36 14.06
C SER A 122 8.98 -15.69 13.61
N SER A 123 8.80 -16.09 12.34
CA SER A 123 9.31 -17.36 11.78
C SER A 123 9.95 -17.14 10.40
N SER A 124 10.38 -18.22 9.74
CA SER A 124 10.99 -18.17 8.40
C SER A 124 9.97 -18.12 7.25
N SER A 125 8.68 -18.12 7.55
CA SER A 125 7.63 -18.05 6.55
C SER A 125 6.38 -17.41 7.13
N MET A 126 5.55 -16.82 6.28
CA MET A 126 4.26 -16.29 6.68
C MET A 126 3.18 -16.66 5.68
N SER A 127 1.91 -16.53 6.06
CA SER A 127 0.79 -16.82 5.17
C SER A 127 -0.13 -15.63 5.03
N VAL A 128 -0.52 -15.30 3.80
CA VAL A 128 -1.55 -14.30 3.47
C VAL A 128 -2.75 -15.03 2.92
N CYS A 129 -3.88 -14.97 3.61
CA CYS A 129 -5.04 -15.78 3.29
C CYS A 129 -6.28 -14.93 2.98
N LEU A 130 -6.94 -15.25 1.88
CA LEU A 130 -8.25 -14.71 1.50
C LEU A 130 -9.34 -15.68 1.97
N SER A 131 -10.42 -15.16 2.55
CA SER A 131 -11.51 -15.96 3.13
C SER A 131 -12.80 -15.15 3.34
N ASN A 132 -13.85 -15.78 3.85
CA ASN A 132 -15.09 -15.11 4.29
C ASN A 132 -15.72 -14.20 3.21
N ALA A 133 -15.88 -14.73 2.00
CA ALA A 133 -16.59 -14.02 0.93
C ALA A 133 -18.05 -13.77 1.34
N THR A 134 -18.44 -12.50 1.42
CA THR A 134 -19.82 -12.08 1.69
C THR A 134 -20.57 -11.78 0.38
N THR A 135 -19.87 -11.16 -0.58
CA THR A 135 -20.36 -10.90 -1.94
C THR A 135 -19.25 -11.16 -2.95
N GLY A 136 -19.59 -11.57 -4.17
CA GLY A 136 -18.63 -11.84 -5.24
C GLY A 136 -17.61 -12.93 -4.89
N GLN A 137 -16.56 -13.03 -5.70
CA GLN A 137 -15.46 -13.97 -5.49
C GLN A 137 -14.24 -13.25 -4.89
N PRO A 138 -13.56 -13.82 -3.87
CA PRO A 138 -12.29 -13.29 -3.41
C PRO A 138 -11.27 -13.33 -4.54
N PHE A 139 -10.48 -12.28 -4.67
CA PHE A 139 -9.44 -12.19 -5.68
C PHE A 139 -8.26 -11.37 -5.17
N ILE A 140 -7.14 -11.42 -5.88
CA ILE A 140 -5.95 -10.62 -5.58
C ILE A 140 -5.23 -10.29 -6.90
N SER A 141 -4.74 -9.06 -7.02
CA SER A 141 -3.96 -8.59 -8.17
C SER A 141 -2.47 -8.64 -7.90
N THR A 142 -2.03 -8.08 -6.76
CA THR A 142 -0.63 -8.13 -6.37
C THR A 142 -0.44 -8.48 -4.90
N LEU A 143 0.71 -9.11 -4.61
CA LEU A 143 1.20 -9.27 -3.25
C LEU A 143 2.67 -8.85 -3.19
N GLU A 144 2.94 -7.81 -2.41
CA GLU A 144 4.24 -7.17 -2.32
C GLU A 144 4.76 -7.24 -0.88
N LEU A 145 6.03 -7.64 -0.73
CA LEU A 145 6.73 -7.69 0.54
C LEU A 145 8.01 -6.87 0.42
N ARG A 146 8.20 -5.94 1.35
CA ARG A 146 9.35 -5.01 1.41
C ARG A 146 10.03 -5.13 2.76
N GLN A 147 11.29 -5.56 2.73
CA GLN A 147 12.10 -5.67 3.93
C GLN A 147 12.55 -4.28 4.40
N PHE A 148 12.36 -3.99 5.70
CA PHE A 148 13.00 -2.85 6.35
C PHE A 148 14.35 -3.24 6.94
N ASN A 149 15.25 -2.25 7.00
CA ASN A 149 16.54 -2.32 7.67
C ASN A 149 16.59 -1.27 8.78
N GLY A 150 17.26 -1.56 9.89
CA GLY A 150 17.46 -0.60 10.99
C GLY A 150 16.25 -0.43 11.90
N SER A 151 16.06 0.79 12.41
CA SER A 151 15.02 1.17 13.39
C SER A 151 13.69 1.61 12.75
N VAL A 152 13.59 1.67 11.42
CA VAL A 152 12.38 2.13 10.71
C VAL A 152 11.16 1.32 11.16
N TYR A 153 10.10 2.02 11.61
CA TYR A 153 8.88 1.44 12.18
C TYR A 153 9.08 0.53 13.41
N TYR A 154 10.16 0.70 14.17
CA TYR A 154 10.31 -0.01 15.44
C TYR A 154 9.25 0.43 16.44
N THR A 155 8.60 -0.55 17.07
CA THR A 155 7.75 -0.29 18.23
C THR A 155 8.04 -1.33 19.32
N GLU A 156 7.84 -0.96 20.58
CA GLU A 156 8.01 -1.88 21.71
C GLU A 156 7.05 -3.08 21.66
N PHE A 157 5.96 -2.97 20.88
CA PHE A 157 4.88 -3.95 20.81
C PHE A 157 4.84 -4.78 19.51
N GLU A 158 5.83 -4.62 18.61
CA GLU A 158 5.88 -5.27 17.30
C GLU A 158 5.95 -6.82 17.34
N ASN A 159 6.30 -7.38 18.50
CA ASN A 159 6.27 -8.83 18.74
C ASN A 159 4.84 -9.38 18.94
N GLN A 160 3.87 -8.50 19.22
CA GLN A 160 2.49 -8.88 19.55
C GLN A 160 1.48 -8.31 18.54
N PHE A 161 1.77 -7.15 17.96
CA PHE A 161 0.87 -6.43 17.06
C PHE A 161 1.58 -6.04 15.77
N TYR A 162 0.82 -5.99 14.69
CA TYR A 162 1.22 -5.35 13.45
C TYR A 162 0.68 -3.91 13.42
N LEU A 163 1.31 -3.06 12.60
CA LEU A 163 0.79 -1.73 12.28
C LEU A 163 -0.02 -1.83 11.00
N SER A 164 -1.34 -1.63 11.09
CA SER A 164 -2.17 -1.45 9.90
C SER A 164 -2.01 -0.01 9.41
N MET A 165 -1.68 0.17 8.13
CA MET A 165 -1.59 1.50 7.56
C MET A 165 -3.01 2.07 7.36
N SER A 166 -3.23 3.29 7.87
CA SER A 166 -4.41 4.08 7.52
C SER A 166 -4.11 5.01 6.34
N ALA A 167 -3.10 5.86 6.44
CA ALA A 167 -2.72 6.79 5.38
C ALA A 167 -1.21 7.06 5.38
N ARG A 168 -0.66 7.33 4.19
CA ARG A 168 0.70 7.84 3.98
C ARG A 168 0.65 8.88 2.86
N ILE A 169 0.95 10.13 3.20
CA ILE A 169 0.58 11.29 2.38
C ILE A 169 1.82 12.11 2.05
N ASN A 170 1.99 12.47 0.79
CA ASN A 170 2.89 13.51 0.34
C ASN A 170 2.15 14.86 0.26
N PHE A 171 2.45 15.76 1.20
CA PHE A 171 1.87 17.10 1.22
C PHE A 171 2.60 18.03 0.26
N GLY A 172 1.86 18.80 -0.52
CA GLY A 172 2.43 19.73 -1.49
C GLY A 172 2.84 19.06 -2.79
N ALA A 173 2.39 17.82 -3.04
CA ALA A 173 2.78 17.04 -4.20
C ALA A 173 2.53 17.78 -5.52
N ASP A 174 3.49 17.67 -6.45
CA ASP A 174 3.44 18.34 -7.76
C ASP A 174 2.44 17.70 -8.73
N SER A 175 2.07 16.44 -8.51
CA SER A 175 1.12 15.70 -9.35
C SER A 175 0.29 14.72 -8.51
N GLU A 176 -0.69 14.08 -9.14
CA GLU A 176 -1.47 12.99 -8.53
C GLU A 176 -0.69 11.67 -8.44
N ALA A 177 0.43 11.54 -9.15
CA ALA A 177 1.23 10.32 -9.11
C ALA A 177 1.88 10.15 -7.73
N PRO A 178 1.82 8.95 -7.13
CA PRO A 178 2.43 8.72 -5.83
C PRO A 178 3.96 8.64 -5.94
N ILE A 179 4.64 9.01 -4.86
CA ILE A 179 6.08 8.76 -4.72
C ILE A 179 6.27 7.36 -4.11
N ARG A 180 7.12 6.55 -4.72
CA ARG A 180 7.52 5.22 -4.24
C ARG A 180 8.91 4.88 -4.75
N TYR A 181 9.28 3.60 -4.85
CA TYR A 181 10.54 3.20 -5.47
C TYR A 181 10.69 3.81 -6.89
N PRO A 182 11.89 4.29 -7.27
CA PRO A 182 13.16 4.25 -6.54
C PRO A 182 13.40 5.39 -5.54
N ASP A 183 12.55 6.43 -5.53
CA ASP A 183 12.70 7.58 -4.63
C ASP A 183 12.55 7.18 -3.15
N ASP A 184 11.67 6.21 -2.86
CA ASP A 184 11.61 5.53 -1.56
C ASP A 184 12.31 4.15 -1.63
N PRO A 185 13.46 3.97 -0.94
CA PRO A 185 14.21 2.71 -0.98
C PRO A 185 13.51 1.55 -0.28
N TYR A 186 12.44 1.80 0.49
CA TYR A 186 11.58 0.79 1.10
C TYR A 186 10.28 0.57 0.31
N ASP A 187 10.11 1.26 -0.82
CA ASP A 187 8.97 1.17 -1.72
C ASP A 187 7.61 1.36 -1.02
N ARG A 188 7.60 2.24 -0.02
CA ARG A 188 6.35 2.78 0.54
C ARG A 188 5.69 3.66 -0.51
N ILE A 189 4.37 3.60 -0.59
CA ILE A 189 3.59 4.49 -1.45
C ILE A 189 3.19 5.71 -0.63
N TRP A 190 3.64 6.88 -1.08
CA TRP A 190 3.27 8.19 -0.57
C TRP A 190 2.28 8.81 -1.53
N GLU A 191 1.01 8.77 -1.15
CA GLU A 191 -0.10 9.24 -1.97
C GLU A 191 -0.10 10.77 -1.99
N SER A 192 -0.36 11.35 -3.16
CA SER A 192 -0.46 12.79 -3.32
C SER A 192 -1.63 13.34 -2.48
N ASP A 193 -1.41 14.46 -1.82
CA ASP A 193 -2.47 15.20 -1.10
C ASP A 193 -3.56 15.77 -2.03
N SER A 194 -3.34 15.72 -3.34
CA SER A 194 -4.27 16.19 -4.37
C SER A 194 -5.25 15.11 -4.82
N VAL A 195 -4.96 13.84 -4.52
CA VAL A 195 -5.84 12.71 -4.83
C VAL A 195 -7.01 12.72 -3.87
N LYS A 196 -8.22 12.96 -4.38
CA LYS A 196 -9.45 12.89 -3.60
C LYS A 196 -9.99 11.46 -3.61
N LYS A 197 -10.02 10.81 -2.46
CA LYS A 197 -10.65 9.49 -2.27
C LYS A 197 -11.62 9.54 -1.10
N ALA A 198 -12.71 8.78 -1.19
CA ALA A 198 -13.54 8.51 -0.02
C ALA A 198 -12.64 7.97 1.09
N ASN A 199 -12.79 8.46 2.32
CA ASN A 199 -12.01 8.05 3.49
C ASN A 199 -10.53 8.46 3.49
N TYR A 200 -10.09 9.27 2.51
CA TYR A 200 -8.79 9.93 2.46
C TYR A 200 -8.95 11.43 2.74
N LEU A 201 -7.93 12.25 2.44
CA LEU A 201 -8.06 13.72 2.47
C LEU A 201 -9.24 14.16 1.61
N VAL A 202 -10.31 14.62 2.27
CA VAL A 202 -11.58 14.97 1.61
C VAL A 202 -11.42 16.24 0.77
N ASP A 203 -10.75 17.24 1.33
CA ASP A 203 -10.48 18.51 0.65
C ASP A 203 -9.17 19.13 1.13
N VAL A 204 -8.57 19.93 0.25
CA VAL A 204 -7.46 20.83 0.58
C VAL A 204 -7.98 21.89 1.54
N ALA A 205 -7.32 22.05 2.70
CA ALA A 205 -7.72 23.04 3.68
C ALA A 205 -7.66 24.46 3.07
N ALA A 206 -8.71 25.26 3.23
CA ALA A 206 -8.72 26.64 2.76
C ALA A 206 -7.61 27.44 3.45
N GLY A 207 -6.94 28.33 2.69
CA GLY A 207 -5.79 29.07 3.19
C GLY A 207 -4.51 28.23 3.27
N THR A 208 -4.31 27.34 2.30
CA THR A 208 -3.08 26.58 2.10
C THR A 208 -2.37 27.05 0.84
N LYS A 209 -1.04 27.02 0.84
CA LYS A 209 -0.20 27.22 -0.34
C LYS A 209 0.78 26.05 -0.44
N LYS A 210 0.97 25.52 -1.65
CA LYS A 210 2.02 24.53 -1.92
C LYS A 210 3.35 25.24 -2.12
N VAL A 211 4.40 24.66 -1.57
CA VAL A 211 5.77 25.14 -1.68
C VAL A 211 6.68 23.95 -1.98
N SER A 212 7.74 24.19 -2.73
CA SER A 212 8.68 23.15 -3.14
C SER A 212 10.09 23.70 -3.25
N THR A 213 11.06 22.80 -3.19
CA THR A 213 12.49 23.11 -3.37
C THR A 213 13.20 22.02 -4.15
N ASP A 214 14.20 22.40 -4.94
CA ASP A 214 15.12 21.47 -5.59
C ASP A 214 16.37 21.20 -4.73
N MET A 215 16.48 21.86 -3.58
CA MET A 215 17.63 21.71 -2.68
C MET A 215 17.61 20.34 -2.00
N PRO A 216 18.79 19.74 -1.75
CA PRO A 216 18.85 18.45 -1.06
C PRO A 216 18.33 18.56 0.38
N ILE A 217 17.58 17.55 0.83
CA ILE A 217 17.05 17.47 2.20
C ILE A 217 17.65 16.26 2.92
N ASP A 218 18.23 16.49 4.10
CA ASP A 218 18.74 15.39 4.93
C ASP A 218 17.58 14.60 5.54
N VAL A 219 17.42 13.36 5.07
CA VAL A 219 16.40 12.41 5.53
C VAL A 219 16.98 11.28 6.37
N ASN A 220 18.20 11.41 6.87
CA ASN A 220 18.85 10.42 7.71
C ASN A 220 18.33 10.45 9.17
N ASN A 221 17.03 10.25 9.34
CA ASN A 221 16.35 10.07 10.62
C ASN A 221 15.88 8.61 10.80
N ASP A 222 15.20 8.29 11.90
CA ASP A 222 14.78 6.91 12.19
C ASP A 222 13.73 6.37 11.22
N GLU A 223 12.81 7.21 10.74
CA GLU A 223 11.70 6.81 9.86
C GLU A 223 12.05 6.91 8.36
N ARG A 224 13.15 7.61 8.04
CA ARG A 224 13.75 7.74 6.70
C ARG A 224 12.73 8.02 5.59
N PRO A 225 11.93 9.10 5.66
CA PRO A 225 11.06 9.47 4.54
C PRO A 225 11.90 9.70 3.27
N PRO A 226 11.35 9.49 2.06
CA PRO A 226 12.08 9.79 0.84
C PRO A 226 12.30 11.29 0.71
N GLU A 227 13.48 11.68 0.23
CA GLU A 227 13.86 13.09 0.05
C GLU A 227 12.86 13.85 -0.83
N ARG A 228 12.37 13.22 -1.90
CA ARG A 228 11.34 13.79 -2.78
C ARG A 228 10.05 14.17 -2.08
N VAL A 229 9.66 13.48 -1.00
CA VAL A 229 8.50 13.88 -0.18
C VAL A 229 8.85 15.07 0.69
N MET A 230 10.08 15.16 1.17
CA MET A 230 10.55 16.26 2.04
C MET A 230 10.85 17.55 1.27
N GLN A 231 10.92 17.48 -0.07
CA GLN A 231 11.12 18.62 -0.97
C GLN A 231 9.82 19.36 -1.32
N THR A 232 8.66 18.84 -0.90
CA THR A 232 7.36 19.48 -1.09
C THR A 232 6.67 19.65 0.26
N ALA A 233 5.93 20.75 0.41
CA ALA A 233 5.14 21.00 1.62
C ALA A 233 3.89 21.81 1.35
N VAL A 234 3.01 21.86 2.35
CA VAL A 234 1.88 22.77 2.43
C VAL A 234 2.08 23.72 3.59
N VAL A 235 2.01 25.03 3.32
CA VAL A 235 2.05 26.08 4.33
C VAL A 235 0.66 26.67 4.53
N GLY A 236 0.31 26.96 5.79
CA GLY A 236 -0.96 27.59 6.16
C GLY A 236 -0.85 29.11 6.18
N THR A 237 -1.73 29.80 5.47
CA THR A 237 -1.79 31.27 5.45
C THR A 237 -2.63 31.84 6.58
N ASN A 238 -3.46 31.00 7.23
CA ASN A 238 -4.45 31.41 8.24
C ASN A 238 -4.05 30.97 9.66
N GLY A 239 -2.78 30.61 9.89
CA GLY A 239 -2.26 30.20 11.21
C GLY A 239 -2.69 28.81 11.69
N SER A 240 -3.51 28.07 10.93
CA SER A 240 -3.86 26.68 11.21
C SER A 240 -4.08 25.88 9.93
N LEU A 241 -3.74 24.59 9.98
CA LEU A 241 -3.98 23.60 8.93
C LEU A 241 -4.80 22.46 9.53
N THR A 242 -5.86 22.03 8.85
CA THR A 242 -6.72 20.95 9.35
C THR A 242 -6.99 19.95 8.25
N TYR A 243 -6.63 18.69 8.51
CA TYR A 243 -6.93 17.56 7.65
C TYR A 243 -7.83 16.58 8.41
N ARG A 244 -8.77 15.98 7.69
CA ARG A 244 -9.62 14.91 8.23
C ARG A 244 -9.23 13.61 7.55
N LEU A 245 -8.93 12.61 8.36
CA LEU A 245 -8.64 11.25 7.93
C LEU A 245 -9.73 10.35 8.50
N ASN A 246 -10.21 9.41 7.68
CA ASN A 246 -11.09 8.38 8.19
C ASN A 246 -10.24 7.20 8.72
N LEU A 247 -10.56 6.76 9.94
CA LEU A 247 -9.91 5.66 10.64
C LEU A 247 -10.88 4.47 10.80
N ASP A 248 -11.81 4.27 9.86
CA ASP A 248 -12.73 3.14 9.87
C ASP A 248 -11.97 1.81 10.02
N GLY A 249 -12.46 0.95 10.92
CA GLY A 249 -11.81 -0.32 11.21
C GLY A 249 -10.52 -0.20 12.03
N PHE A 250 -10.23 0.97 12.63
CA PHE A 250 -9.11 1.20 13.54
C PHE A 250 -9.56 1.13 15.02
N PRO A 251 -9.73 -0.06 15.63
CA PRO A 251 -10.22 -0.17 17.01
C PRO A 251 -9.14 0.03 18.09
N GLY A 252 -7.97 0.59 17.77
CA GLY A 252 -6.76 0.53 18.62
C GLY A 252 -5.97 1.84 18.76
N PHE A 253 -4.84 1.76 19.46
CA PHE A 253 -3.87 2.84 19.61
C PHE A 253 -3.28 3.23 18.24
N GLY A 254 -3.33 4.51 17.91
CA GLY A 254 -2.78 5.04 16.65
C GLY A 254 -1.33 5.48 16.81
N TRP A 255 -0.53 5.23 15.77
CA TRP A 255 0.78 5.83 15.60
C TRP A 255 0.72 6.82 14.44
N ALA A 256 0.93 8.10 14.73
CA ALA A 256 1.01 9.16 13.74
C ALA A 256 2.42 9.76 13.75
N VAL A 257 2.98 9.96 12.56
CA VAL A 257 4.26 10.65 12.36
C VAL A 257 4.02 11.77 11.35
N THR A 258 4.51 12.96 11.66
CA THR A 258 4.47 14.11 10.76
C THR A 258 5.89 14.56 10.49
N TYR A 259 6.19 14.80 9.22
CA TYR A 259 7.50 15.18 8.75
C TYR A 259 7.51 16.66 8.41
N PHE A 260 8.56 17.35 8.84
CA PHE A 260 8.74 18.78 8.60
C PHE A 260 10.16 19.02 8.10
N ALA A 261 10.28 19.90 7.11
CA ALA A 261 11.54 20.48 6.67
C ALA A 261 11.28 21.96 6.37
N GLU A 262 12.22 22.83 6.73
CA GLU A 262 12.20 24.21 6.25
C GLU A 262 12.79 24.22 4.84
N ILE A 263 11.98 24.66 3.87
CA ILE A 263 12.30 24.56 2.44
C ILE A 263 12.09 25.87 1.69
N GLU A 264 11.56 26.90 2.35
CA GLU A 264 11.52 28.26 1.81
C GLU A 264 12.69 29.08 2.38
N ASP A 265 13.30 29.92 1.54
CA ASP A 265 14.20 30.96 2.03
C ASP A 265 13.37 32.05 2.69
N LEU A 266 13.29 32.01 4.02
CA LEU A 266 12.65 33.06 4.79
C LEU A 266 13.62 34.24 4.92
N ASP A 267 13.21 35.41 4.43
CA ASP A 267 13.93 36.65 4.69
C ASP A 267 14.04 36.88 6.22
N PRO A 268 15.14 37.49 6.71
CA PRO A 268 15.41 37.69 8.15
C PRO A 268 14.35 38.47 8.92
#